data_AF-A0A843IUE3-F1
#
_entry.id   AF-A0A843IUE3-F1
#
_cell.length_a   1.000
_cell.length_b   1.000
_cell.length_c   1.000
_cell.angle_alpha   90.00
_cell.angle_beta   90.00
_cell.angle_gamma   90.00
#
_symmetry.space_group_name_H-M   'P 1'
#
loop_
_entity.id
_entity.type
_entity.pdbx_description
1 polymer ?
#
loop_
_entity_poly.entity_id
_entity_poly.type
_entity_poly.pdbx_seq_one_letter_code
_entity_poly.pdbx_strand_id
1 'polypeptide(L)'
;MSYLSIKNISKKFNGGEADEVVALDGINLDIDDNEFICLVGPSGCGKTTLLRIIAGLETATSGTVVLTDHEITDPDPERGMVFQEYSLFPWMTVSENVAFGLEMKGIDKETRNAKALEYIDLVGLKQFKNSYPHELSGGMRQRVAIARALATDPAVLLMDEPFGALDARTRNTMQRELLAICERTKKTVLFVTHSVDEAVFLSDRVIIMSARPGKIQEIVEINLPRPRDRTAPDFGDLRRHILNMMGEQTS
;
A
#
# COMPACT_ATOMS: atom_id res chain seq x y z
N MET A 1 -16.82 -11.88 9.39
CA MET A 1 -15.83 -11.20 10.26
C MET A 1 -14.82 -10.57 9.32
N SER A 2 -14.45 -9.31 9.55
CA SER A 2 -13.48 -8.61 8.71
C SER A 2 -12.08 -9.20 8.89
N TYR A 3 -11.28 -9.19 7.82
CA TYR A 3 -9.91 -9.71 7.84
C TYR A 3 -8.96 -8.72 8.51
N LEU A 4 -9.13 -7.42 8.28
CA LEU A 4 -8.44 -6.35 8.99
C LEU A 4 -9.48 -5.33 9.47
N SER A 5 -9.53 -5.09 10.78
CA SER A 5 -10.49 -4.22 11.43
C SER A 5 -9.79 -3.07 12.15
N ILE A 6 -10.19 -1.85 11.80
CA ILE A 6 -9.68 -0.59 12.37
C ILE A 6 -10.82 -0.01 13.19
N LYS A 7 -10.62 0.15 14.51
CA LYS A 7 -11.67 0.59 15.44
C LYS A 7 -11.23 1.83 16.19
N ASN A 8 -11.94 2.94 15.96
CA ASN A 8 -11.76 4.23 16.62
C ASN A 8 -10.30 4.70 16.68
N ILE A 9 -9.54 4.50 15.59
CA ILE A 9 -8.14 4.91 15.55
C ILE A 9 -8.04 6.42 15.51
N SER A 10 -7.34 6.97 16.49
CA SER A 10 -6.95 8.38 16.53
C SER A 10 -5.45 8.50 16.74
N LYS A 11 -4.85 9.53 16.15
CA LYS A 11 -3.42 9.82 16.30
C LYS A 11 -3.20 11.30 16.49
N LYS A 12 -2.52 11.63 17.58
CA LYS A 12 -2.08 12.96 17.95
C LYS A 12 -0.55 12.99 17.97
N PHE A 13 0.03 14.04 17.42
CA PHE A 13 1.47 14.31 17.48
C PHE A 13 1.69 15.54 18.36
N ASN A 14 2.63 15.42 19.31
CA ASN A 14 3.00 16.53 20.19
C ASN A 14 4.03 17.41 19.46
N GLY A 15 3.59 18.57 18.96
CA GLY A 15 4.45 19.57 18.34
C GLY A 15 5.03 20.54 19.36
N GLY A 16 5.88 20.07 20.28
CA GLY A 16 6.52 20.95 21.28
C GLY A 16 5.53 21.69 22.21
N GLU A 17 5.95 22.82 22.80
CA GLU A 17 5.30 23.48 23.96
C GLU A 17 3.90 24.06 23.73
N ALA A 18 3.31 24.07 22.52
CA ALA A 18 1.99 24.70 22.34
C ALA A 18 1.01 24.11 21.31
N ASP A 19 1.39 23.24 20.37
CA ASP A 19 0.44 22.79 19.33
C ASP A 19 0.37 21.25 19.20
N GLU A 20 -0.64 20.65 19.84
CA GLU A 20 -1.04 19.26 19.61
C GLU A 20 -1.69 19.16 18.21
N VAL A 21 -1.10 18.35 17.32
CA VAL A 21 -1.63 18.13 15.98
C VAL A 21 -2.39 16.82 15.92
N VAL A 22 -3.72 16.90 15.73
CA VAL A 22 -4.56 15.73 15.50
C VAL A 22 -4.46 15.29 14.03
N ALA A 23 -3.73 14.21 13.79
CA ALA A 23 -3.54 13.64 12.45
C ALA A 23 -4.72 12.76 12.02
N LEU A 24 -5.23 11.93 12.93
CA LEU A 24 -6.36 11.02 12.70
C LEU A 24 -7.36 11.14 13.85
N ASP A 25 -8.65 11.10 13.54
CA ASP A 25 -9.72 11.24 14.53
C ASP A 25 -10.86 10.24 14.28
N GLY A 26 -10.85 9.13 15.03
CA GLY A 26 -11.96 8.17 15.05
C GLY A 26 -12.13 7.35 13.77
N ILE A 27 -11.03 6.90 13.16
CA ILE A 27 -11.09 6.08 11.95
C ILE A 27 -11.69 4.70 12.27
N ASN A 28 -12.72 4.33 11.52
CA ASN A 28 -13.37 3.03 11.56
C ASN A 28 -13.44 2.44 10.16
N LEU A 29 -12.78 1.29 9.94
CA LEU A 29 -12.72 0.65 8.63
C LEU A 29 -12.56 -0.86 8.80
N ASP A 30 -13.38 -1.61 8.09
CA ASP A 30 -13.28 -3.06 7.97
C ASP A 30 -12.89 -3.42 6.56
N ILE A 31 -11.87 -4.27 6.41
CA ILE A 31 -11.30 -4.75 5.15
C ILE A 31 -11.46 -6.27 5.11
N ASP A 32 -11.98 -6.77 4.00
CA ASP A 32 -12.18 -8.19 3.76
C ASP A 32 -10.91 -8.85 3.22
N ASP A 33 -10.86 -10.18 3.31
CA ASP A 33 -9.75 -10.94 2.72
C ASP A 33 -9.83 -10.88 1.19
N ASN A 34 -8.67 -10.83 0.51
CA ASN A 34 -8.53 -10.67 -0.94
C ASN A 34 -9.04 -9.34 -1.50
N GLU A 35 -9.12 -8.31 -0.66
CA GLU A 35 -9.64 -7.02 -1.07
C GLU A 35 -8.53 -6.03 -1.43
N PHE A 36 -8.72 -5.26 -2.52
CA PHE A 36 -7.86 -4.15 -2.86
C PHE A 36 -8.53 -2.83 -2.45
N ILE A 37 -7.98 -2.15 -1.44
CA ILE A 37 -8.48 -0.87 -0.95
C ILE A 37 -7.55 0.26 -1.37
N CYS A 38 -8.11 1.36 -1.86
CA CYS A 38 -7.36 2.60 -2.07
C CYS A 38 -7.77 3.69 -1.08
N LEU A 39 -6.79 4.28 -0.39
CA LEU A 39 -6.97 5.48 0.43
C LEU A 39 -6.61 6.71 -0.39
N VAL A 40 -7.56 7.64 -0.51
CA VAL A 40 -7.37 8.93 -1.20
C VAL A 40 -7.74 10.09 -0.27
N GLY A 41 -7.15 11.26 -0.52
CA GLY A 41 -7.42 12.46 0.26
C GLY A 41 -6.31 13.49 0.11
N PRO A 42 -6.52 14.73 0.59
CA PRO A 42 -5.56 15.82 0.45
C PRO A 42 -4.22 15.52 1.13
N SER A 43 -3.17 16.24 0.75
CA SER A 43 -1.86 16.07 1.38
C SER A 43 -1.93 16.38 2.87
N GLY A 44 -1.34 15.53 3.70
CA GLY A 44 -1.34 15.70 5.15
C GLY A 44 -2.63 15.30 5.89
N CYS A 45 -3.58 14.60 5.25
CA CYS A 45 -4.78 14.04 5.91
C CYS A 45 -4.53 12.79 6.76
N GLY A 46 -3.28 12.29 6.85
CA GLY A 46 -2.93 11.16 7.71
C GLY A 46 -2.98 9.77 7.05
N LYS A 47 -3.09 9.65 5.73
CA LYS A 47 -3.03 8.36 5.00
C LYS A 47 -1.79 7.53 5.35
N THR A 48 -0.59 8.12 5.21
CA THR A 48 0.69 7.49 5.58
C THR A 48 0.73 7.14 7.07
N THR A 49 0.17 8.00 7.93
CA THR A 49 0.08 7.72 9.37
C THR A 49 -0.79 6.51 9.65
N LEU A 50 -1.97 6.41 9.03
CA LEU A 50 -2.86 5.26 9.15
C LEU A 50 -2.16 3.99 8.65
N LEU A 51 -1.49 4.06 7.51
CA LEU A 51 -0.76 2.94 6.93
C LEU A 51 0.37 2.45 7.85
N ARG A 52 1.11 3.37 8.48
CA ARG A 52 2.16 3.04 9.47
C ARG A 52 1.60 2.44 10.75
N ILE A 53 0.43 2.90 11.21
CA ILE A 53 -0.26 2.29 12.36
C ILE A 53 -0.65 0.85 12.03
N ILE A 54 -1.24 0.61 10.87
CA ILE A 54 -1.59 -0.74 10.41
C ILE A 54 -0.33 -1.61 10.28
N ALA A 55 0.79 -1.05 9.81
CA ALA A 55 2.06 -1.77 9.75
C ALA A 55 2.67 -2.09 11.12
N GLY A 56 2.18 -1.49 12.21
CA GLY A 56 2.78 -1.54 13.55
C GLY A 56 4.01 -0.64 13.73
N LEU A 57 4.30 0.24 12.76
CA LEU A 57 5.45 1.15 12.78
C LEU A 57 5.18 2.46 13.54
N GLU A 58 3.92 2.75 13.84
CA GLU A 58 3.49 3.94 14.57
C GLU A 58 2.39 3.55 15.56
N THR A 59 2.54 3.94 16.83
CA THR A 59 1.52 3.63 17.84
C THR A 59 0.36 4.63 17.74
N ALA A 60 -0.88 4.14 17.67
CA ALA A 60 -2.06 4.99 17.75
C ALA A 60 -2.17 5.65 19.13
N THR A 61 -2.79 6.84 19.20
CA THR A 61 -3.09 7.49 20.49
C THR A 61 -4.26 6.80 21.19
N SER A 62 -5.23 6.32 20.41
CA SER A 62 -6.38 5.54 20.89
C SER A 62 -6.92 4.66 19.78
N GLY A 63 -7.75 3.70 20.14
CA GLY A 63 -8.32 2.71 19.22
C GLY A 63 -7.42 1.50 19.03
N THR A 64 -7.87 0.56 18.23
CA THR A 64 -7.20 -0.72 18.02
C THR A 64 -7.24 -1.10 16.54
N VAL A 65 -6.17 -1.73 16.05
CA VAL A 65 -6.16 -2.40 14.75
C VAL A 65 -6.03 -3.90 15.01
N VAL A 66 -6.93 -4.69 14.43
CA VAL A 66 -6.97 -6.14 14.58
C VAL A 66 -6.83 -6.77 13.20
N LEU A 67 -5.83 -7.62 13.00
CA LEU A 67 -5.69 -8.46 11.83
C LEU A 67 -6.12 -9.87 12.20
N THR A 68 -7.18 -10.36 11.57
CA THR A 68 -7.91 -11.58 11.93
C THR A 68 -8.40 -11.50 13.38
N ASP A 69 -7.77 -12.23 14.29
CA ASP A 69 -8.09 -12.26 15.71
C ASP A 69 -6.98 -11.67 16.60
N HIS A 70 -5.94 -11.07 15.99
CA HIS A 70 -4.76 -10.58 16.68
C HIS A 70 -4.66 -9.05 16.61
N GLU A 71 -4.56 -8.40 17.77
CA GLU A 71 -4.31 -6.96 17.84
C GLU A 71 -2.90 -6.64 17.38
N ILE A 72 -2.75 -5.59 16.57
CA ILE A 72 -1.47 -5.11 16.07
C ILE A 72 -0.92 -4.06 17.04
N THR A 73 0.12 -4.44 17.78
CA THR A 73 0.85 -3.53 18.68
C THR A 73 2.23 -3.15 18.14
N ASP A 74 2.83 -4.03 17.33
CA ASP A 74 4.21 -3.96 16.87
C ASP A 74 4.34 -4.36 15.39
N PRO A 75 5.47 -4.08 14.72
CA PRO A 75 5.71 -4.52 13.35
C PRO A 75 5.83 -6.04 13.25
N ASP A 76 5.29 -6.63 12.17
CA ASP A 76 5.41 -8.07 11.90
C ASP A 76 5.54 -8.34 10.38
N PRO A 77 6.33 -9.34 9.94
CA PRO A 77 6.43 -9.74 8.53
C PRO A 77 5.11 -10.11 7.83
N GLU A 78 4.05 -10.41 8.57
CA GLU A 78 2.68 -10.58 8.04
C GLU A 78 2.13 -9.30 7.39
N ARG A 79 2.77 -8.14 7.61
CA ARG A 79 2.36 -6.84 7.08
C ARG A 79 3.48 -6.27 6.24
N GLY A 80 3.46 -6.57 4.94
CA GLY A 80 4.49 -6.15 4.00
C GLY A 80 4.30 -4.70 3.61
N MET A 81 5.32 -3.84 3.78
CA MET A 81 5.24 -2.42 3.43
C MET A 81 6.09 -2.08 2.19
N VAL A 82 5.49 -1.34 1.26
CA VAL A 82 6.15 -0.73 0.11
C VAL A 82 6.07 0.78 0.27
N PHE A 83 7.23 1.42 0.46
CA PHE A 83 7.33 2.86 0.67
C PHE A 83 7.36 3.65 -0.64
N GLN A 84 7.10 4.96 -0.54
CA GLN A 84 7.17 5.91 -1.66
C GLN A 84 8.60 6.01 -2.22
N GLU A 85 9.60 6.04 -1.36
CA GLU A 85 10.99 5.80 -1.75
C GLU A 85 11.20 4.29 -1.90
N TYR A 86 11.95 3.85 -2.91
CA TYR A 86 12.14 2.42 -3.19
C TYR A 86 12.66 1.62 -1.97
N SER A 87 13.29 2.30 -1.00
CA SER A 87 13.84 1.77 0.25
C SER A 87 14.64 0.47 0.05
N LEU A 88 15.28 0.30 -1.11
CA LEU A 88 16.14 -0.85 -1.41
C LEU A 88 17.50 -0.63 -0.75
N PHE A 89 18.12 -1.72 -0.28
CA PHE A 89 19.48 -1.68 0.24
C PHE A 89 20.45 -1.51 -0.94
N PRO A 90 21.15 -0.37 -1.05
CA PRO A 90 21.95 -0.04 -2.24
C PRO A 90 23.20 -0.91 -2.40
N TRP A 91 23.65 -1.54 -1.31
CA TRP A 91 24.79 -2.47 -1.26
C TRP A 91 24.40 -3.94 -1.44
N MET A 92 23.11 -4.24 -1.60
CA MET A 92 22.62 -5.59 -1.85
C MET A 92 22.14 -5.71 -3.31
N THR A 93 22.36 -6.86 -3.92
CA THR A 93 21.77 -7.24 -5.21
C THR A 93 20.25 -7.36 -5.12
N VAL A 94 19.57 -7.50 -6.26
CA VAL A 94 18.13 -7.79 -6.32
C VAL A 94 17.78 -9.05 -5.51
N SER A 95 18.54 -10.14 -5.67
CA SER A 95 18.31 -11.39 -4.92
C SER A 95 18.44 -11.20 -3.43
N GLU A 96 19.46 -10.48 -2.98
CA GLU A 96 19.69 -10.21 -1.56
C GLU A 96 18.61 -9.28 -0.98
N ASN A 97 18.20 -8.25 -1.72
CA ASN A 97 17.10 -7.38 -1.32
C ASN A 97 15.81 -8.17 -1.10
N VAL A 98 15.45 -9.05 -2.03
CA VAL A 98 14.21 -9.83 -1.95
C VAL A 98 14.31 -10.92 -0.87
N ALA A 99 15.49 -11.52 -0.68
CA ALA A 99 15.71 -12.55 0.34
C ALA A 99 15.83 -11.99 1.77
N PHE A 100 16.08 -10.69 1.94
CA PHE A 100 16.39 -10.08 3.24
C PHE A 100 15.31 -10.34 4.31
N GLY A 101 14.03 -10.16 3.98
CA GLY A 101 12.94 -10.40 4.93
C GLY A 101 12.86 -11.85 5.38
N LEU A 102 13.18 -12.79 4.48
CA LEU A 102 13.22 -14.23 4.79
C LEU A 102 14.43 -14.59 5.66
N GLU A 103 15.57 -13.93 5.43
CA GLU A 103 16.74 -14.04 6.30
C GLU A 103 16.45 -13.58 7.73
N MET A 104 15.75 -12.46 7.90
CA MET A 104 15.33 -11.99 9.24
C MET A 104 14.35 -12.93 9.93
N LYS A 105 13.55 -13.69 9.18
CA LYS A 105 12.69 -14.78 9.71
C LYS A 105 13.48 -16.05 10.07
N GLY A 106 14.81 -16.06 9.89
CA GLY A 106 15.64 -17.23 10.18
C GLY A 106 15.51 -18.37 9.16
N ILE A 107 14.96 -18.10 7.97
CA ILE A 107 14.89 -19.11 6.90
C ILE A 107 16.29 -19.40 6.37
N ASP A 108 16.58 -20.68 6.15
CA ASP A 108 17.88 -21.12 5.63
C ASP A 108 18.19 -20.52 4.25
N LYS A 109 19.48 -20.48 3.93
CA LYS A 109 19.99 -19.81 2.73
C LYS A 109 19.47 -20.40 1.43
N GLU A 110 19.30 -21.72 1.36
CA GLU A 110 18.87 -22.40 0.14
C GLU A 110 17.39 -22.09 -0.13
N THR A 111 16.54 -22.29 0.88
CA THR A 111 15.10 -22.02 0.81
C THR A 111 14.81 -20.55 0.53
N ARG A 112 15.48 -19.62 1.22
CA ARG A 112 15.23 -18.18 1.00
C ARG A 112 15.67 -17.71 -0.38
N ASN A 113 16.75 -18.26 -0.94
CA ASN A 113 17.21 -17.92 -2.29
C ASN A 113 16.25 -18.46 -3.36
N ALA A 114 15.72 -19.67 -3.17
CA ALA A 114 14.72 -20.25 -4.07
C ALA A 114 13.43 -19.40 -4.08
N LYS A 115 12.91 -19.05 -2.89
CA LYS A 115 11.74 -18.16 -2.75
C LYS A 115 11.98 -16.77 -3.36
N ALA A 116 13.13 -16.16 -3.06
CA ALA A 116 13.46 -14.86 -3.63
C ALA A 116 13.46 -14.91 -5.17
N LEU A 117 14.03 -15.96 -5.77
CA LEU A 117 14.05 -16.12 -7.22
C LEU A 117 12.64 -16.28 -7.82
N GLU A 118 11.73 -16.99 -7.13
CA GLU A 118 10.33 -17.12 -7.55
C GLU A 118 9.64 -15.75 -7.65
N TYR A 119 9.77 -14.92 -6.61
CA TYR A 119 9.18 -13.57 -6.60
C TYR A 119 9.88 -12.61 -7.57
N ILE A 120 11.18 -12.77 -7.80
CA ILE A 120 11.90 -12.02 -8.83
C ILE A 120 11.39 -12.38 -10.23
N ASP A 121 11.10 -13.66 -10.48
CA ASP A 121 10.52 -14.12 -11.75
C ASP A 121 9.07 -13.64 -11.89
N LEU A 122 8.30 -13.65 -10.80
CA LEU A 122 6.92 -13.13 -10.75
C LEU A 122 6.83 -11.67 -11.23
N VAL A 123 7.82 -10.85 -10.87
CA VAL A 123 7.90 -9.44 -11.32
C VAL A 123 8.70 -9.25 -12.62
N GLY A 124 9.12 -10.34 -13.28
CA GLY A 124 9.81 -10.31 -14.58
C GLY A 124 11.24 -9.78 -14.53
N LEU A 125 11.93 -9.90 -13.39
CA LEU A 125 13.29 -9.39 -13.18
C LEU A 125 14.36 -10.48 -13.04
N LYS A 126 14.06 -11.73 -13.45
CA LYS A 126 14.96 -12.88 -13.33
C LYS A 126 16.38 -12.63 -13.87
N GLN A 127 16.48 -11.92 -15.00
CA GLN A 127 17.77 -11.59 -15.62
C GLN A 127 18.59 -10.53 -14.86
N PHE A 128 17.95 -9.77 -13.97
CA PHE A 128 18.57 -8.72 -13.14
C PHE A 128 18.79 -9.17 -11.69
N LYS A 129 18.65 -10.47 -11.40
CA LYS A 129 18.75 -11.01 -10.03
C LYS A 129 20.08 -10.68 -9.32
N ASN A 130 21.15 -10.47 -10.08
CA ASN A 130 22.48 -10.14 -9.56
C ASN A 130 22.83 -8.65 -9.68
N SER A 131 21.94 -7.84 -10.23
CA SER A 131 22.15 -6.40 -10.36
C SER A 131 21.92 -5.69 -9.03
N TYR A 132 22.58 -4.55 -8.84
CA TYR A 132 22.38 -3.63 -7.72
C TYR A 132 21.32 -2.58 -8.06
N PRO A 133 20.65 -1.96 -7.06
CA PRO A 133 19.58 -0.98 -7.29
C PRO A 133 19.93 0.21 -8.19
N HIS A 134 21.20 0.63 -8.21
CA HIS A 134 21.68 1.73 -9.04
C HIS A 134 21.78 1.37 -10.53
N GLU A 135 21.81 0.07 -10.87
CA GLU A 135 21.85 -0.44 -12.25
C GLU A 135 20.44 -0.60 -12.85
N LEU A 136 19.39 -0.36 -12.05
CA LEU A 136 18.00 -0.57 -12.43
C LEU A 136 17.31 0.75 -12.82
N SER A 137 16.30 0.68 -13.68
CA SER A 137 15.38 1.82 -13.89
C SER A 137 14.47 2.03 -12.68
N GLY A 138 13.78 3.17 -12.60
CA GLY A 138 12.82 3.45 -11.51
C GLY A 138 11.71 2.40 -11.40
N GLY A 139 11.10 2.02 -12.53
CA GLY A 139 10.08 0.95 -12.56
C GLY A 139 10.64 -0.41 -12.12
N MET A 140 11.88 -0.73 -12.50
CA MET A 140 12.54 -1.96 -12.05
C MET A 140 12.82 -1.94 -10.55
N ARG A 141 13.31 -0.84 -9.98
CA ARG A 141 13.45 -0.70 -8.52
C ARG A 141 12.12 -0.89 -7.81
N GLN A 142 11.04 -0.35 -8.35
CA GLN A 142 9.70 -0.54 -7.77
C GLN A 142 9.27 -2.01 -7.78
N ARG A 143 9.52 -2.73 -8.87
CA ARG A 143 9.25 -4.18 -8.95
C ARG A 143 10.05 -4.96 -7.92
N VAL A 144 11.32 -4.60 -7.69
CA VAL A 144 12.13 -5.23 -6.63
C VAL A 144 11.54 -4.95 -5.26
N ALA A 145 11.07 -3.73 -4.98
CA ALA A 145 10.43 -3.38 -3.71
C ALA A 145 9.14 -4.19 -3.48
N ILE A 146 8.31 -4.35 -4.52
CA ILE A 146 7.10 -5.20 -4.49
C ILE A 146 7.47 -6.66 -4.26
N ALA A 147 8.43 -7.20 -5.02
CA ALA A 147 8.89 -8.58 -4.87
C ALA A 147 9.42 -8.85 -3.46
N ARG A 148 10.19 -7.92 -2.88
CA ARG A 148 10.69 -8.02 -1.51
C ARG A 148 9.57 -8.05 -0.48
N ALA A 149 8.57 -7.19 -0.62
CA ALA A 149 7.43 -7.16 0.30
C ALA A 149 6.58 -8.45 0.18
N LEU A 150 6.42 -8.99 -1.03
CA LEU A 150 5.67 -10.22 -1.27
C LEU A 150 6.44 -11.47 -0.85
N ALA A 151 7.78 -11.45 -0.90
CA ALA A 151 8.60 -12.63 -0.63
C ALA A 151 8.41 -13.20 0.78
N THR A 152 8.10 -12.34 1.77
CA THR A 152 7.78 -12.77 3.14
C THR A 152 6.41 -13.41 3.29
N ASP A 153 5.64 -13.48 2.20
CA ASP A 153 4.28 -13.97 2.11
C ASP A 153 3.33 -13.26 3.10
N PRO A 154 3.22 -11.92 3.03
CA PRO A 154 2.44 -11.16 4.01
C PRO A 154 0.95 -11.46 3.89
N ALA A 155 0.24 -11.32 5.00
CA ALA A 155 -1.21 -11.33 5.08
C ALA A 155 -1.82 -10.08 4.42
N VAL A 156 -1.19 -8.91 4.61
CA VAL A 156 -1.62 -7.64 4.03
C VAL A 156 -0.43 -6.92 3.39
N LEU A 157 -0.62 -6.44 2.16
CA LEU A 157 0.34 -5.59 1.45
C LEU A 157 -0.06 -4.12 1.60
N LEU A 158 0.80 -3.33 2.25
CA LEU A 158 0.62 -1.91 2.52
C LEU A 158 1.49 -1.12 1.54
N MET A 159 0.93 -0.22 0.76
CA MET A 159 1.67 0.53 -0.26
C MET A 159 1.43 2.04 -0.10
N ASP A 160 2.51 2.79 0.15
CA ASP A 160 2.47 4.25 0.32
C ASP A 160 2.98 4.95 -0.94
N GLU A 161 2.06 5.46 -1.76
CA GLU A 161 2.36 6.17 -3.03
C GLU A 161 3.44 5.49 -3.91
N PRO A 162 3.33 4.19 -4.17
CA PRO A 162 4.40 3.40 -4.80
C PRO A 162 4.71 3.81 -6.25
N PHE A 163 3.84 4.61 -6.88
CA PHE A 163 3.97 5.02 -8.29
C PHE A 163 4.16 6.53 -8.47
N GLY A 164 4.33 7.29 -7.38
CA GLY A 164 4.46 8.75 -7.42
C GLY A 164 5.64 9.23 -8.28
N ALA A 165 6.77 8.53 -8.23
CA ALA A 165 8.00 8.90 -8.93
C ALA A 165 8.11 8.38 -10.38
N LEU A 166 7.10 7.67 -10.90
CA LEU A 166 7.17 7.04 -12.23
C LEU A 166 6.59 7.94 -13.33
N ASP A 167 7.08 7.79 -14.56
CA ASP A 167 6.42 8.41 -15.72
C ASP A 167 5.08 7.71 -16.03
N ALA A 168 4.21 8.37 -16.79
CA ALA A 168 2.85 7.89 -17.05
C ALA A 168 2.80 6.52 -17.73
N ARG A 169 3.71 6.22 -18.65
CA ARG A 169 3.72 4.93 -19.36
C ARG A 169 4.17 3.82 -18.42
N THR A 170 5.27 4.02 -17.71
CA THR A 170 5.79 3.05 -16.73
C THR A 170 4.79 2.80 -15.60
N ARG A 171 4.17 3.86 -15.07
CA ARG A 171 3.10 3.77 -14.07
C ARG A 171 1.94 2.88 -14.54
N ASN A 172 1.41 3.11 -15.74
CA ASN A 172 0.29 2.32 -16.26
C ASN A 172 0.63 0.84 -16.42
N THR A 173 1.85 0.52 -16.88
CA THR A 173 2.34 -0.85 -16.96
C THR A 173 2.43 -1.48 -15.57
N MET A 174 3.04 -0.77 -14.61
CA MET A 174 3.20 -1.25 -13.23
C MET A 174 1.88 -1.52 -12.53
N GLN A 175 0.86 -0.71 -12.78
CA GLN A 175 -0.48 -0.89 -12.21
C GLN A 175 -1.15 -2.17 -12.72
N ARG A 176 -1.03 -2.46 -14.02
CA ARG A 176 -1.55 -3.72 -14.60
C ARG A 176 -0.82 -4.93 -14.05
N GLU A 177 0.50 -4.83 -13.90
CA GLU A 177 1.32 -5.90 -13.32
C GLU A 177 0.99 -6.13 -11.85
N LEU A 178 0.81 -5.06 -11.07
CA LEU A 178 0.39 -5.18 -9.68
C LEU A 178 -0.96 -5.90 -9.57
N LEU A 179 -1.96 -5.52 -10.39
CA LEU A 179 -3.25 -6.22 -10.43
C LEU A 179 -3.08 -7.71 -10.77
N ALA A 180 -2.30 -8.03 -11.79
CA ALA A 180 -2.05 -9.42 -12.18
C ALA A 180 -1.35 -10.23 -11.07
N ILE A 181 -0.43 -9.59 -10.32
CA ILE A 181 0.21 -10.21 -9.15
C ILE A 181 -0.83 -10.46 -8.07
N CYS A 182 -1.61 -9.45 -7.68
CA CYS A 182 -2.62 -9.55 -6.64
C CYS A 182 -3.70 -10.59 -6.96
N GLU A 183 -4.14 -10.69 -8.22
CA GLU A 183 -5.08 -11.71 -8.68
C GLU A 183 -4.51 -13.14 -8.53
N ARG A 184 -3.21 -13.32 -8.77
CA ARG A 184 -2.53 -14.61 -8.62
C ARG A 184 -2.23 -14.96 -7.16
N THR A 185 -1.84 -13.97 -6.36
CA THR A 185 -1.39 -14.17 -4.98
C THR A 185 -2.51 -14.07 -3.97
N LYS A 186 -3.71 -13.61 -4.37
CA LYS A 186 -4.89 -13.55 -3.50
C LYS A 186 -4.57 -12.74 -2.23
N LYS A 187 -3.90 -11.60 -2.39
CA LYS A 187 -3.43 -10.76 -1.29
C LYS A 187 -4.37 -9.58 -1.06
N THR A 188 -4.64 -9.30 0.20
CA THR A 188 -5.29 -8.06 0.64
C THR A 188 -4.31 -6.90 0.50
N VAL A 189 -4.73 -5.82 -0.16
CA VAL A 189 -3.88 -4.67 -0.45
C VAL A 189 -4.51 -3.40 0.10
N LEU A 190 -3.72 -2.60 0.80
CA LEU A 190 -4.08 -1.25 1.19
C LEU A 190 -3.12 -0.26 0.51
N PHE A 191 -3.66 0.55 -0.39
CA PHE A 191 -2.90 1.36 -1.31
C PHE A 191 -3.20 2.85 -1.10
N VAL A 192 -2.19 3.64 -0.76
CA VAL A 192 -2.32 5.09 -0.62
C VAL A 192 -1.94 5.77 -1.93
N THR A 193 -2.79 6.66 -2.41
CA THR A 193 -2.49 7.49 -3.59
C THR A 193 -3.17 8.84 -3.54
N HIS A 194 -2.59 9.78 -4.26
CA HIS A 194 -3.19 11.08 -4.57
C HIS A 194 -3.92 11.10 -5.92
N SER A 195 -3.85 10.02 -6.70
CA SER A 195 -4.47 9.95 -8.03
C SER A 195 -5.81 9.20 -7.98
N VAL A 196 -6.89 9.91 -8.29
CA VAL A 196 -8.22 9.32 -8.43
C VAL A 196 -8.26 8.27 -9.53
N ASP A 197 -7.54 8.50 -10.64
CA ASP A 197 -7.47 7.55 -11.75
C ASP A 197 -6.83 6.22 -11.32
N GLU A 198 -5.85 6.26 -10.41
CA GLU A 198 -5.25 5.05 -9.84
C GLU A 198 -6.22 4.34 -8.90
N ALA A 199 -6.88 5.11 -8.04
CA ALA A 199 -7.83 4.58 -7.07
C ALA A 199 -8.98 3.81 -7.76
N VAL A 200 -9.62 4.44 -8.75
CA VAL A 200 -10.71 3.80 -9.52
C VAL A 200 -10.19 2.67 -10.40
N PHE A 201 -8.95 2.69 -10.85
CA PHE A 201 -8.40 1.61 -11.68
C PHE A 201 -8.03 0.36 -10.87
N LEU A 202 -7.51 0.51 -9.65
CA LEU A 202 -6.92 -0.58 -8.87
C LEU A 202 -7.87 -1.21 -7.85
N SER A 203 -8.71 -0.42 -7.18
CA SER A 203 -9.36 -0.84 -5.93
C SER A 203 -10.76 -1.41 -6.09
N ASP A 204 -11.16 -2.29 -5.19
CA ASP A 204 -12.56 -2.71 -4.98
C ASP A 204 -13.34 -1.64 -4.22
N ARG A 205 -12.70 -0.93 -3.27
CA ARG A 205 -13.26 0.26 -2.63
C ARG A 205 -12.24 1.39 -2.52
N VAL A 206 -12.73 2.62 -2.69
CA VAL A 206 -11.99 3.86 -2.47
C VAL A 206 -12.45 4.50 -1.16
N ILE A 207 -11.53 4.66 -0.22
CA ILE A 207 -11.74 5.33 1.06
C ILE A 207 -11.30 6.79 0.90
N ILE A 208 -12.26 7.71 0.98
CA ILE A 208 -11.99 9.15 0.88
C ILE A 208 -11.78 9.69 2.29
N MET A 209 -10.59 10.24 2.53
CA MET A 209 -10.23 10.86 3.81
C MET A 209 -10.36 12.39 3.77
N SER A 210 -10.88 12.97 4.85
CA SER A 210 -10.95 14.42 5.03
C SER A 210 -9.60 15.05 5.34
N ALA A 211 -9.47 16.34 5.02
CA ALA A 211 -8.40 17.21 5.49
C ALA A 211 -8.39 17.25 7.03
N ARG A 212 -7.22 17.62 7.58
CA ARG A 212 -6.90 17.55 9.02
C ARG A 212 -8.05 18.05 9.92
N PRO A 213 -8.48 17.27 10.92
CA PRO A 213 -8.02 15.90 11.24
C PRO A 213 -8.52 14.87 10.22
N GLY A 214 -7.71 13.86 9.93
CA GLY A 214 -8.09 12.77 9.03
C GLY A 214 -9.26 11.97 9.56
N LYS A 215 -10.37 11.96 8.81
CA LYS A 215 -11.56 11.12 9.02
C LYS A 215 -11.94 10.42 7.74
N ILE A 216 -12.65 9.29 7.83
CA ILE A 216 -13.29 8.71 6.65
C ILE A 216 -14.55 9.54 6.36
N GLN A 217 -14.57 10.17 5.19
CA GLN A 217 -15.71 10.94 4.71
C GLN A 217 -16.69 10.04 3.97
N GLU A 218 -16.17 9.19 3.09
CA GLU A 218 -16.97 8.28 2.27
C GLU A 218 -16.16 7.04 1.91
N ILE A 219 -16.87 5.92 1.74
CA ILE A 219 -16.36 4.67 1.19
C ILE A 219 -17.13 4.43 -0.11
N VAL A 220 -16.43 4.49 -1.24
CA VAL A 220 -17.00 4.31 -2.58
C VAL A 220 -16.68 2.91 -3.07
N GLU A 221 -17.70 2.09 -3.32
CA GLU A 221 -17.53 0.78 -3.95
C GLU A 221 -17.31 0.91 -5.46
N ILE A 222 -16.32 0.19 -5.98
CA ILE A 222 -15.96 0.19 -7.40
C ILE A 222 -16.47 -1.09 -8.06
N ASN A 223 -17.77 -1.10 -8.35
CA ASN A 223 -18.49 -2.20 -8.98
C ASN A 223 -18.23 -2.31 -10.50
N LEU A 224 -16.96 -2.18 -10.92
CA LEU A 224 -16.52 -2.33 -12.30
C LEU A 224 -15.68 -3.60 -12.49
N PRO A 225 -15.95 -4.43 -13.50
CA PRO A 225 -15.19 -5.64 -13.77
C PRO A 225 -13.73 -5.31 -14.14
N ARG A 226 -12.81 -6.18 -13.73
CA ARG A 226 -11.39 -6.12 -14.12
C ARG A 226 -11.16 -6.97 -15.38
N PRO A 227 -10.28 -6.54 -16.31
CA PRO A 227 -9.53 -5.28 -16.33
C PRO A 227 -10.43 -4.09 -16.69
N ARG A 228 -10.23 -2.96 -15.99
CA ARG A 228 -11.07 -1.75 -16.18
C ARG A 228 -10.61 -0.93 -17.37
N ASP A 229 -11.56 -0.43 -18.15
CA ASP A 229 -11.31 0.55 -19.21
C ASP A 229 -11.47 1.96 -18.65
N ARG A 230 -10.37 2.73 -18.64
CA ARG A 230 -10.35 4.12 -18.17
C ARG A 230 -11.15 5.07 -19.04
N THR A 231 -11.49 4.65 -20.26
CA THR A 231 -12.27 5.44 -21.21
C THR A 231 -13.77 5.14 -21.14
N ALA A 232 -14.17 4.13 -20.38
CA ALA A 232 -15.58 3.79 -20.20
C ALA A 232 -16.35 4.90 -19.46
N PRO A 233 -17.62 5.17 -19.82
CA PRO A 233 -18.44 6.18 -19.15
C PRO A 233 -18.52 5.97 -17.63
N ASP A 234 -18.80 4.74 -17.19
CA ASP A 234 -18.96 4.41 -15.77
C ASP A 234 -17.68 4.68 -14.95
N PHE A 235 -16.50 4.50 -15.57
CA PHE A 235 -15.22 4.88 -14.96
C PHE A 235 -15.15 6.40 -14.78
N GLY A 236 -15.54 7.15 -15.81
CA GLY A 236 -15.59 8.60 -15.79
C GLY A 236 -16.53 9.16 -14.74
N ASP A 237 -17.67 8.50 -14.51
CA ASP A 237 -18.65 8.91 -13.50
C ASP A 237 -18.14 8.68 -12.07
N LEU A 238 -17.55 7.51 -11.78
CA LEU A 238 -16.89 7.24 -10.50
C LEU A 238 -15.74 8.22 -10.23
N ARG A 239 -14.92 8.48 -11.25
CA ARG A 239 -13.83 9.45 -11.19
C ARG A 239 -14.36 10.84 -10.84
N ARG A 240 -15.44 11.27 -11.51
CA ARG A 240 -16.06 12.59 -11.26
C ARG A 240 -16.62 12.68 -9.84
N HIS A 241 -17.28 11.62 -9.36
CA HIS A 241 -17.80 11.55 -7.99
C HIS A 241 -16.68 11.74 -6.96
N ILE A 242 -15.62 10.92 -7.05
CA ILE A 242 -14.49 10.99 -6.10
C ILE A 242 -13.78 12.35 -6.19
N LEU A 243 -13.60 12.90 -7.40
CA LEU A 243 -13.00 14.22 -7.58
C LEU A 243 -13.81 15.34 -6.94
N ASN A 244 -15.14 15.31 -7.05
CA ASN A 244 -16.01 16.30 -6.43
C ASN A 244 -15.88 16.24 -4.90
N MET A 245 -15.94 15.04 -4.33
CA MET A 245 -15.79 14.82 -2.89
C MET A 245 -14.42 15.30 -2.37
N MET A 246 -13.35 15.13 -3.16
CA MET A 246 -12.02 15.65 -2.82
C MET A 246 -11.90 17.18 -3.01
N GLY A 247 -12.59 17.75 -4.00
CA GLY A 247 -12.52 19.17 -4.37
C GLY A 247 -13.26 20.10 -3.42
N GLU A 248 -14.37 19.64 -2.83
CA GLU A 248 -15.14 20.39 -1.83
C GLU A 248 -14.31 20.76 -0.57
N GLN A 249 -13.14 20.16 -0.37
CA GLN A 249 -12.29 20.41 0.80
C GLN A 249 -11.25 21.53 0.64
N THR A 250 -11.10 22.07 -0.56
CA THR A 250 -10.14 23.17 -0.81
C THR A 250 -10.83 24.55 -0.76
N SER A 251 -12.10 24.60 -0.34
CA SER A 251 -12.93 25.82 -0.30
C SER A 251 -13.22 26.27 1.13
#